data_AF-A0A1F7L8H4-F1
#
_entry.id   AF-A0A1F7L8H4-F1
#
_cell.length_a   1.000
_cell.length_b   1.000
_cell.length_c   1.000
_cell.angle_alpha   90.00
_cell.angle_beta   90.00
_cell.angle_gamma   90.00
#
_symmetry.space_group_name_H-M   'P 1'
#
loop_
_entity.id
_entity.type
_entity.pdbx_description
1 polymer ?
#
loop_
_entity_poly.entity_id
_entity_poly.type
_entity_poly.pdbx_seq_one_letter_code
_entity_poly.pdbx_strand_id
1 'polypeptide(L)'
;MADSPVAVTPQALQQFIVTGHCFAAIDIKRFRPVEEFEAAMDDMLQALNDTPRAERQARVYTAGEPEADAEAHRRVHSIPLAPALATQLHDIATSLGVAQLA
;
A
#
# COMPACT_ATOMS: atom_id res chain seq x y z
N MET A 1 -38.30 32.17 35.98
CA MET A 1 -37.60 30.89 35.80
C MET A 1 -38.02 30.35 34.44
N ALA A 2 -37.31 30.76 33.40
CA ALA A 2 -37.53 30.32 32.02
C ALA A 2 -36.62 29.12 31.79
N ASP A 3 -37.21 27.99 31.44
CA ASP A 3 -36.50 26.78 31.04
C ASP A 3 -35.89 27.04 29.67
N SER A 4 -34.56 27.10 29.59
CA SER A 4 -33.83 27.38 28.36
C SER A 4 -33.59 26.04 27.65
N PRO A 5 -34.04 25.85 26.40
CA PRO A 5 -33.81 24.60 25.70
C PRO A 5 -32.32 24.47 25.40
N VAL A 6 -31.70 23.40 25.91
CA VAL A 6 -30.35 22.98 25.50
C VAL A 6 -30.38 22.74 24.00
N ALA A 7 -29.71 23.61 23.24
CA ALA A 7 -29.50 23.42 21.82
C ALA A 7 -28.60 22.20 21.60
N VAL A 8 -29.21 21.06 21.26
CA VAL A 8 -28.48 19.91 20.74
C VAL A 8 -27.98 20.29 19.36
N THR A 9 -26.70 20.59 19.25
CA THR A 9 -26.02 20.82 17.97
C THR A 9 -26.15 19.54 17.14
N PRO A 10 -26.51 19.61 15.84
CA PRO A 10 -26.50 18.43 14.99
C PRO A 10 -25.08 17.88 15.00
N GLN A 11 -24.91 16.67 15.53
CA GLN A 11 -23.68 15.92 15.33
C GLN A 11 -23.46 15.85 13.81
N ALA A 12 -22.30 16.38 13.38
CA ALA A 12 -21.86 16.28 12.00
C ALA A 12 -22.17 14.87 11.53
N LEU A 13 -22.96 14.75 10.45
CA LEU A 13 -23.22 13.48 9.80
C LEU A 13 -21.85 12.84 9.59
N GLN A 14 -21.53 11.84 10.40
CA GLN A 14 -20.39 10.99 10.14
C GLN A 14 -20.72 10.39 8.78
N GLN A 15 -20.08 10.92 7.73
CA GLN A 15 -20.08 10.28 6.44
C GLN A 15 -19.36 8.97 6.68
N PHE A 16 -20.13 7.92 6.96
CA PHE A 16 -19.62 6.58 6.89
C PHE A 16 -19.13 6.39 5.46
N ILE A 17 -17.83 6.21 5.32
CA ILE A 17 -17.27 5.76 4.06
C ILE A 17 -17.76 4.32 3.92
N VAL A 18 -18.77 4.13 3.06
CA VAL A 18 -19.29 2.80 2.75
C VAL A 18 -18.32 2.15 1.77
N THR A 19 -17.30 1.49 2.31
CA THR A 19 -16.32 0.74 1.52
C THR A 19 -16.63 -0.75 1.57
N GLY A 20 -16.76 -1.37 0.39
CA GLY A 20 -16.83 -2.82 0.25
C GLY A 20 -15.48 -3.40 -0.17
N HIS A 21 -15.10 -4.54 0.42
CA HIS A 21 -13.90 -5.28 0.07
C HIS A 21 -14.26 -6.71 -0.34
N CYS A 22 -13.54 -7.27 -1.31
CA CYS A 22 -13.67 -8.66 -1.75
C CYS A 22 -12.30 -9.31 -1.75
N PHE A 23 -12.21 -10.51 -1.20
CA PHE A 23 -10.97 -11.29 -1.11
C PHE A 23 -11.22 -12.70 -1.64
N ALA A 24 -10.27 -13.22 -2.39
CA ALA A 24 -10.32 -14.57 -2.92
C ALA A 24 -8.95 -15.24 -2.75
N ALA A 25 -8.98 -16.54 -2.44
CA ALA A 25 -7.80 -17.39 -2.38
C ALA A 25 -8.08 -18.66 -3.17
N ILE A 26 -7.15 -19.05 -4.05
CA ILE A 26 -7.26 -20.22 -4.91
C ILE A 26 -6.16 -21.21 -4.49
N ASP A 27 -6.56 -22.42 -4.16
CA ASP A 27 -5.65 -23.51 -3.81
C ASP A 27 -5.12 -24.18 -5.09
N ILE A 28 -3.89 -23.84 -5.48
CA ILE A 28 -3.22 -24.32 -6.70
C ILE A 28 -3.12 -25.86 -6.71
N LYS A 29 -2.94 -26.50 -5.55
CA LYS A 29 -2.78 -27.96 -5.42
C LYS A 29 -3.97 -28.75 -5.96
N ARG A 30 -5.14 -28.12 -6.04
CA ARG A 30 -6.36 -28.72 -6.61
C ARG A 30 -6.36 -28.78 -8.13
N PHE A 31 -5.46 -28.05 -8.79
CA PHE A 31 -5.38 -27.96 -10.24
C PHE A 31 -4.14 -28.67 -10.79
N ARG A 32 -3.00 -28.55 -10.10
CA ARG A 32 -1.73 -29.19 -10.48
C ARG A 32 -0.72 -29.22 -9.32
N PRO A 33 0.37 -30.00 -9.42
CA PRO A 33 1.49 -29.91 -8.47
C PRO A 33 2.03 -28.48 -8.40
N VAL A 34 2.37 -28.01 -7.20
CA VAL A 34 2.76 -26.62 -6.96
C VAL A 34 4.08 -26.32 -7.63
N GLU A 35 5.01 -27.26 -7.57
CA GLU A 35 6.35 -27.14 -8.13
C GLU A 35 6.29 -26.94 -9.65
N GLU A 36 5.36 -27.62 -10.33
CA GLU A 36 5.16 -27.41 -11.77
C GLU A 36 4.44 -26.11 -12.09
N PHE A 37 3.57 -25.63 -11.19
CA PHE A 37 2.94 -24.32 -11.35
C PHE A 37 3.97 -23.21 -11.22
N GLU A 38 4.84 -23.26 -10.21
CA GLU A 38 5.92 -22.31 -9.97
C GLU A 38 6.89 -22.28 -11.15
N ALA A 39 7.34 -23.45 -11.64
CA ALA A 39 8.21 -23.52 -12.81
C ALA A 39 7.57 -22.90 -14.07
N ALA A 40 6.27 -23.14 -14.29
CA ALA A 40 5.55 -22.52 -15.41
C ALA A 40 5.38 -21.00 -15.25
N MET A 41 5.28 -20.49 -14.01
CA MET A 41 5.27 -19.05 -13.74
C MET A 41 6.66 -18.43 -13.98
N ASP A 42 7.74 -19.11 -13.56
CA ASP A 42 9.10 -18.67 -13.81
C ASP A 42 9.37 -18.55 -15.32
N ASP A 43 9.00 -19.56 -16.11
CA ASP A 43 9.12 -19.54 -17.57
C ASP A 43 8.33 -18.37 -18.20
N MET A 44 7.11 -18.14 -17.73
CA MET A 44 6.27 -17.04 -18.20
C MET A 44 6.88 -15.67 -17.87
N LEU A 45 7.33 -15.47 -16.63
CA LEU A 45 7.92 -14.21 -16.17
C LEU A 45 9.24 -13.94 -16.90
N GLN A 46 10.06 -14.97 -17.11
CA GLN A 46 11.30 -14.86 -17.86
C GLN A 46 11.03 -14.43 -19.32
N ALA A 47 10.04 -15.04 -19.98
CA ALA A 47 9.67 -14.67 -21.34
C ALA A 47 9.19 -13.20 -21.45
N LEU A 48 8.47 -12.70 -20.44
CA LEU A 48 8.08 -11.28 -20.37
C LEU A 48 9.31 -10.38 -20.22
N ASN A 49 10.21 -10.72 -19.31
CA ASN A 49 11.43 -9.97 -19.05
C ASN A 49 12.37 -9.93 -20.27
N ASP A 50 12.38 -10.98 -21.09
CA ASP A 50 13.20 -11.09 -22.31
C ASP A 50 12.57 -10.44 -23.55
N THR A 51 11.35 -9.93 -23.44
CA THR A 51 10.66 -9.26 -24.56
C THR A 51 11.45 -8.00 -24.99
N PRO A 52 11.55 -7.71 -26.31
CA PRO A 52 12.20 -6.50 -26.77
C PRO A 52 11.62 -5.24 -26.11
N ARG A 53 12.49 -4.48 -25.45
CA ARG A 53 12.11 -3.23 -24.80
C ARG A 53 11.67 -2.18 -25.82
N ALA A 54 10.70 -1.36 -25.44
CA ALA A 54 10.34 -0.18 -26.20
C ALA A 54 11.51 0.83 -26.28
N GLU A 55 11.47 1.71 -27.28
CA GLU A 55 12.49 2.74 -27.44
C GLU A 55 12.67 3.56 -26.15
N ARG A 56 13.93 3.80 -25.77
CA ARG A 56 14.34 4.57 -24.59
C ARG A 56 13.92 3.99 -23.24
N GLN A 57 13.43 2.75 -23.19
CA GLN A 57 13.22 2.02 -21.94
C GLN A 57 14.43 1.14 -21.63
N ALA A 58 14.78 1.04 -20.34
CA ALA A 58 15.94 0.26 -19.92
C ALA A 58 15.63 -1.24 -19.82
N ARG A 59 14.45 -1.59 -19.29
CA ARG A 59 14.04 -2.94 -18.91
C ARG A 59 12.50 -3.07 -18.93
N VAL A 60 12.00 -4.29 -19.18
CA VAL A 60 10.62 -4.69 -18.93
C VAL A 60 10.49 -5.16 -17.49
N TYR A 61 9.46 -4.70 -16.79
CA TYR A 61 9.17 -5.10 -15.41
C TYR A 61 7.91 -5.94 -15.36
N THR A 62 7.89 -6.89 -14.45
CA THR A 62 6.68 -7.63 -14.06
C THR A 62 6.09 -7.07 -12.78
N ALA A 63 4.83 -7.41 -12.51
CA ALA A 63 4.12 -6.91 -11.33
C ALA A 63 4.83 -7.34 -10.05
N GLY A 64 5.18 -6.39 -9.19
CA GLY A 64 5.88 -6.61 -7.93
C GLY A 64 7.40 -6.38 -7.98
N GLU A 65 8.04 -6.41 -9.16
CA GLU A 65 9.49 -6.14 -9.26
C GLU A 65 9.85 -4.70 -8.86
N PRO A 66 9.17 -3.63 -9.34
CA PRO A 66 9.49 -2.26 -8.91
C PRO A 66 9.31 -2.05 -7.41
N GLU A 67 8.29 -2.68 -6.82
CA GLU A 67 8.03 -2.63 -5.38
C GLU A 67 9.11 -3.38 -4.58
N ALA A 68 9.53 -4.56 -5.03
CA ALA A 68 10.61 -5.32 -4.43
C ALA A 68 11.94 -4.57 -4.47
N ASP A 69 12.27 -3.94 -5.60
CA ASP A 69 13.45 -3.09 -5.75
C ASP A 69 13.40 -1.89 -4.78
N ALA A 70 12.25 -1.21 -4.72
CA ALA A 70 12.05 -0.08 -3.82
C ALA A 70 12.11 -0.50 -2.35
N GLU A 71 11.57 -1.66 -1.99
CA GLU A 71 11.64 -2.23 -0.65
C GLU A 71 13.08 -2.58 -0.27
N ALA A 72 13.79 -3.31 -1.11
CA ALA A 72 15.18 -3.68 -0.89
C ALA A 72 16.06 -2.45 -0.69
N HIS A 73 15.86 -1.42 -1.53
CA HIS A 73 16.55 -0.14 -1.38
C HIS A 73 16.21 0.55 -0.05
N ARG A 74 14.92 0.75 0.27
CA ARG A 74 14.48 1.48 1.48
C ARG A 74 14.79 0.75 2.78
N ARG A 75 14.93 -0.58 2.73
CA ARG A 75 15.36 -1.38 3.88
C ARG A 75 16.80 -1.05 4.30
N VAL A 76 17.64 -0.69 3.34
CA VAL A 76 19.05 -0.32 3.58
C VAL A 76 19.22 1.19 3.76
N HIS A 77 18.45 2.01 3.02
CA HIS A 77 18.65 3.46 2.92
C HIS A 77 17.57 4.28 3.65
N SER A 78 16.75 3.63 4.49
CA SER A 78 15.58 4.22 5.15
C SER A 78 14.47 4.65 4.18
N ILE A 79 13.32 5.06 4.73
CA ILE A 79 12.15 5.50 3.96
C ILE A 79 12.22 7.02 3.78
N PRO A 80 12.29 7.54 2.54
CA PRO A 80 12.24 8.97 2.32
C PRO A 80 10.84 9.52 2.63
N LEU A 81 10.77 10.51 3.51
CA LEU A 81 9.54 11.23 3.82
C LEU A 81 9.59 12.63 3.20
N ALA A 82 8.46 13.05 2.61
CA ALA A 82 8.31 14.43 2.19
C ALA A 82 8.35 15.36 3.42
N PRO A 83 9.00 16.55 3.35
CA PRO A 83 9.10 17.45 4.50
C PRO A 83 7.74 17.81 5.12
N ALA A 84 6.72 18.05 4.28
CA ALA A 84 5.36 18.34 4.76
C ALA A 84 4.74 17.17 5.53
N LEU A 85 5.02 15.93 5.12
CA LEU A 85 4.54 14.73 5.83
C LEU A 85 5.23 14.58 7.19
N ALA A 86 6.54 14.85 7.27
CA ALA A 86 7.27 14.82 8.53
C ALA A 86 6.69 15.83 9.54
N THR A 87 6.39 17.06 9.10
CA THR A 87 5.72 18.08 9.92
C THR A 87 4.37 17.59 10.42
N GLN A 88 3.52 17.05 9.54
CA GLN A 88 2.21 16.53 9.93
C GLN A 88 2.31 15.41 10.98
N LEU A 89 3.27 14.50 10.82
CA LEU A 89 3.49 13.41 11.78
C LEU A 89 3.98 13.94 13.13
N HIS A 90 4.83 14.97 13.15
CA HIS A 90 5.28 15.64 14.37
C HIS A 90 4.15 16.38 15.10
N ASP A 91 3.24 17.04 14.36
CA ASP A 91 2.07 17.70 14.92
C ASP A 91 1.13 16.69 15.57
N ILE A 92 0.87 15.57 14.88
CA ILE A 92 0.08 14.45 15.43
C ILE A 92 0.73 13.91 16.70
N ALA A 93 2.04 13.62 16.66
CA ALA A 93 2.77 13.11 17.81
C ALA A 93 2.66 14.05 19.02
N THR A 94 2.79 15.36 18.79
CA THR A 94 2.64 16.40 19.81
C THR A 94 1.24 16.41 20.41
N SER A 95 0.19 16.36 19.56
CA SER A 95 -1.21 16.35 20.02
C SER A 95 -1.55 15.13 20.88
N LEU A 96 -0.87 14.00 20.63
CA LEU A 96 -1.06 12.75 21.34
C LEU A 96 -0.09 12.59 22.53
N GLY A 97 0.86 13.50 22.71
CA GLY A 97 1.87 13.44 23.76
C GLY A 97 2.87 12.27 23.59
N VAL A 98 3.13 11.84 22.35
CA VAL A 98 4.10 10.76 22.04
C VAL A 98 5.39 11.32 21.42
N ALA A 99 6.44 10.51 21.43
CA ALA A 99 7.73 10.89 20.85
C ALA A 99 7.61 11.14 19.34
N GLN A 100 8.28 12.19 18.87
CA GLN A 100 8.37 12.53 17.45
C GLN A 100 9.32 11.55 16.72
N LEU A 101 9.16 11.47 15.40
CA LEU A 101 10.08 10.75 14.53
C LEU A 101 11.47 11.41 14.57
N ALA A 102 12.50 10.59 14.81
CA ALA A 102 13.91 11.00 14.83
C ALA A 102 14.44 11.33 13.43
#